data_AF-A0A2V5V8T4-F1
#
_entry.id   AF-A0A2V5V8T4-F1
#
_cell.length_a   1.000
_cell.length_b   1.000
_cell.length_c   1.000
_cell.angle_alpha   90.00
_cell.angle_beta   90.00
_cell.angle_gamma   90.00
#
_symmetry.space_group_name_H-M   'P 1'
#
loop_
_entity.id
_entity.type
_entity.pdbx_description
1 polymer ?
#
loop_
_entity_poly.entity_id
_entity_poly.type
_entity_poly.pdbx_seq_one_letter_code
_entity_poly.pdbx_strand_id
1 'polypeptide(L)'
;MAYLNENYLKLQAGYLFPEIARRVHEFCDANPEAAKRLIRCGIGDVTEPLPRAAIDAMKQAMDELGRRETFRGYGPEQGYEFLRSTIAQRDYRDRNIDIADDEIFVSDGSKCDCGF
;
A
#
# COMPACT_ATOMS: atom_id res chain seq x y z
N MET A 1 12.36 -13.60 -31.90
CA MET A 1 12.85 -12.42 -31.15
C MET A 1 11.73 -11.99 -30.22
N ALA A 2 12.01 -11.72 -28.95
CA ALA A 2 11.02 -11.14 -28.05
C ALA A 2 10.92 -9.63 -28.35
N TYR A 3 9.70 -9.15 -28.61
CA TYR A 3 9.44 -7.73 -28.85
C TYR A 3 9.11 -7.02 -27.54
N LEU A 4 9.53 -5.76 -27.41
CA LEU A 4 9.16 -4.91 -26.28
C LEU A 4 7.70 -4.46 -26.43
N ASN A 5 7.01 -4.25 -25.31
CA ASN A 5 5.72 -3.57 -25.32
C ASN A 5 5.90 -2.08 -25.67
N GLU A 6 5.58 -1.70 -26.91
CA GLU A 6 5.76 -0.34 -27.43
C GLU A 6 4.95 0.73 -26.68
N ASN A 7 3.95 0.34 -25.87
CA ASN A 7 3.22 1.30 -25.04
C ASN A 7 4.14 2.00 -24.01
N TYR A 8 5.24 1.37 -23.59
CA TYR A 8 6.23 2.01 -22.72
C TYR A 8 6.91 3.22 -23.39
N LEU A 9 7.03 3.21 -24.72
CA LEU A 9 7.63 4.32 -25.48
C LEU A 9 6.69 5.52 -25.59
N LYS A 10 5.39 5.35 -25.26
CA LYS A 10 4.41 6.44 -25.24
C LYS A 10 4.45 7.24 -23.93
N LEU A 11 5.08 6.71 -22.87
CA LEU A 11 5.22 7.39 -21.59
C LEU A 11 6.15 8.59 -21.75
N GLN A 12 5.68 9.79 -21.39
CA GLN A 12 6.44 11.03 -21.57
C GLN A 12 7.65 11.16 -20.64
N ALA A 13 7.58 10.51 -19.48
CA ALA A 13 8.62 10.54 -18.46
C ALA A 13 8.52 9.29 -17.58
N GLY A 14 9.55 9.10 -16.74
CA GLY A 14 9.49 8.13 -15.63
C GLY A 14 8.46 8.53 -14.56
N TYR A 15 8.22 7.63 -13.63
CA TYR A 15 7.29 7.87 -12.52
C TYR A 15 7.76 9.06 -11.67
N LEU A 16 6.81 9.94 -11.31
CA LEU A 16 7.09 11.25 -10.72
C LEU A 16 7.92 11.16 -9.43
N PHE A 17 7.55 10.27 -8.51
CA PHE A 17 8.19 10.21 -7.19
C PHE A 17 9.64 9.71 -7.22
N PRO A 18 10.00 8.67 -8.00
CA PRO A 18 11.39 8.31 -8.26
C PRO A 18 12.20 9.43 -8.88
N GLU A 19 11.63 10.20 -9.81
CA GLU A 19 12.32 11.34 -10.43
C GLU A 19 12.57 12.47 -9.42
N ILE A 20 11.59 12.77 -8.55
CA ILE A 20 11.79 13.70 -7.43
C ILE A 20 12.90 13.20 -6.51
N ALA A 21 12.88 11.92 -6.13
CA ALA A 21 13.91 11.32 -5.28
C ALA A 21 15.31 11.43 -5.92
N ARG A 22 15.44 11.15 -7.22
CA ARG A 22 16.69 11.30 -7.97
C ARG A 22 17.23 12.72 -7.91
N ARG A 23 16.39 13.72 -8.20
CA ARG A 23 16.81 15.14 -8.16
C ARG A 23 17.15 15.63 -6.75
N VAL A 24 16.41 15.19 -5.75
CA VAL A 24 16.71 15.51 -4.35
C VAL A 24 18.05 14.90 -3.94
N HIS A 25 18.35 13.68 -4.38
CA HIS A 25 19.63 13.04 -4.12
C HIS A 25 20.79 13.81 -4.76
N GLU A 26 20.70 14.13 -6.05
CA GLU A 26 21.70 14.94 -6.75
C GLU A 26 21.92 16.32 -6.09
N PHE A 27 20.84 16.96 -5.65
CA PHE A 27 20.94 18.21 -4.89
C PHE A 27 21.69 18.04 -3.57
N CYS A 28 21.39 16.98 -2.81
CA CYS A 28 22.03 16.71 -1.53
C CYS A 28 23.53 16.44 -1.68
N ASP A 29 23.92 15.67 -2.71
CA ASP A 29 25.31 15.32 -2.98
C ASP A 29 26.12 16.56 -3.41
N ALA A 30 25.52 17.42 -4.24
CA ALA A 30 26.15 18.67 -4.67
C ALA A 30 26.17 19.76 -3.59
N ASN A 31 25.27 19.70 -2.60
CA ASN A 31 25.12 20.74 -1.57
C ASN A 31 25.04 20.18 -0.13
N PRO A 32 26.14 19.61 0.41
CA PRO A 32 26.10 18.91 1.71
C PRO A 32 25.62 19.76 2.89
N GLU A 33 25.97 21.06 2.95
CA GLU A 33 25.54 21.96 4.03
C GLU A 33 24.05 22.34 3.92
N ALA A 34 23.51 22.42 2.70
CA ALA A 34 22.09 22.64 2.49
C ALA A 34 21.28 21.38 2.80
N ALA A 35 21.81 20.20 2.46
CA ALA A 35 21.21 18.90 2.72
C ALA A 35 20.90 18.68 4.20
N LYS A 36 21.76 19.14 5.11
CA LYS A 36 21.55 19.08 6.58
C LYS A 36 20.29 19.81 7.06
N ARG A 37 19.78 20.76 6.27
CA ARG A 37 18.61 21.59 6.61
C ARG A 37 17.42 21.35 5.69
N LEU A 38 17.50 20.33 4.82
CA LEU A 38 16.43 20.01 3.88
C LEU A 38 15.22 19.44 4.61
N ILE A 39 14.05 20.07 4.43
CA ILE A 39 12.77 19.57 4.93
C ILE A 39 12.03 18.93 3.75
N ARG A 40 11.66 17.65 3.89
CA ARG A 40 11.00 16.88 2.83
C ARG A 40 9.48 16.94 2.98
N CYS A 41 8.83 17.84 2.24
CA CYS A 41 7.37 17.94 2.14
C CYS A 41 6.83 17.36 0.81
N GLY A 42 7.52 16.38 0.24
CA GLY A 42 7.22 15.78 -1.07
C GLY A 42 6.34 14.52 -0.98
N ILE A 43 6.96 13.34 -1.16
CA ILE A 43 6.26 12.03 -1.15
C ILE A 43 5.46 11.82 0.15
N GLY A 44 5.98 12.35 1.27
CA GLY A 44 5.27 12.32 2.56
C GLY A 44 5.26 10.90 3.14
N ASP A 45 6.44 10.41 3.52
CA ASP A 45 6.50 9.20 4.35
C ASP A 45 5.99 9.50 5.76
N VAL A 46 5.38 8.51 6.40
CA VAL A 46 4.75 8.68 7.72
C VAL A 46 5.82 8.70 8.81
N THR A 47 5.62 9.52 9.83
CA THR A 47 6.59 9.69 10.94
C THR A 47 6.19 8.94 12.21
N GLU A 48 4.93 8.55 12.33
CA GLU A 48 4.38 7.92 13.53
C GLU A 48 4.35 6.39 13.40
N PRO A 49 4.55 5.65 14.52
CA PRO A 49 4.51 4.20 14.51
C PRO A 49 3.09 3.66 14.30
N LEU A 50 3.00 2.38 13.90
CA LEU A 50 1.72 1.69 13.78
C LEU A 50 0.96 1.67 15.11
N PRO A 51 -0.38 1.82 15.09
CA PRO A 51 -1.20 1.71 16.30
C PRO A 51 -1.03 0.36 16.99
N ARG A 52 -1.05 0.36 18.34
CA ARG A 52 -0.82 -0.85 19.13
C ARG A 52 -1.80 -1.99 18.79
N ALA A 53 -3.06 -1.67 18.52
CA ALA A 53 -4.07 -2.64 18.13
C ALA A 53 -3.70 -3.39 16.84
N ALA A 54 -3.16 -2.69 15.84
CA ALA A 54 -2.72 -3.31 14.59
C ALA A 54 -1.50 -4.21 14.82
N ILE A 55 -0.54 -3.77 15.64
CA ILE A 55 0.64 -4.56 16.00
C ILE A 55 0.25 -5.87 16.69
N ASP A 56 -0.64 -5.79 17.69
CA ASP A 56 -1.02 -6.97 18.47
C ASP A 56 -1.84 -7.96 17.62
N ALA A 57 -2.73 -7.48 16.74
CA ALA A 57 -3.47 -8.33 15.80
C ALA A 57 -2.55 -9.03 14.80
N MET A 58 -1.56 -8.32 14.24
CA MET A 58 -0.59 -8.91 13.31
C MET A 58 0.27 -9.98 13.99
N LYS A 59 0.71 -9.76 15.24
CA LYS A 59 1.44 -10.77 16.01
C LYS A 59 0.62 -12.04 16.21
N GLN A 60 -0.64 -11.89 16.61
CA GLN A 60 -1.55 -13.02 16.79
C GLN A 60 -1.76 -13.81 15.48
N ALA A 61 -1.90 -13.13 14.35
CA ALA A 61 -2.01 -13.78 13.04
C ALA A 61 -0.74 -14.58 12.69
N MET A 62 0.45 -14.06 13.01
CA MET A 62 1.71 -14.79 12.80
C MET A 62 1.82 -16.01 13.73
N ASP A 63 1.41 -15.89 14.99
CA ASP A 63 1.38 -17.01 15.94
C ASP A 63 0.41 -18.12 15.50
N GLU A 64 -0.75 -17.74 14.93
CA GLU A 64 -1.72 -18.68 14.34
C GLU A 64 -1.12 -19.43 13.15
N LEU A 65 -0.45 -18.72 12.24
CA LEU A 65 0.20 -19.36 11.08
C LEU A 65 1.44 -20.18 11.46
N GLY A 66 2.03 -19.94 12.62
CA GLY A 66 3.17 -20.71 13.12
C GLY A 66 2.83 -22.12 13.62
N ARG A 67 1.54 -22.46 13.78
CA ARG A 67 1.09 -23.76 14.28
C ARG A 67 0.47 -24.58 13.16
N ARG A 68 0.86 -25.84 13.05
CA ARG A 68 0.42 -26.73 11.96
C ARG A 68 -1.10 -26.93 11.95
N GLU A 69 -1.71 -26.92 13.13
CA GLU A 69 -3.14 -27.16 13.33
C GLU A 69 -4.02 -25.99 12.88
N THR A 70 -3.46 -24.76 12.88
CA THR A 70 -4.17 -23.52 12.54
C THR A 70 -3.63 -22.85 11.28
N PHE A 71 -2.61 -23.42 10.65
CA PHE A 71 -2.03 -22.91 9.42
C PHE A 71 -3.09 -22.82 8.31
N ARG A 72 -3.06 -21.69 7.58
CA ARG A 72 -3.93 -21.42 6.43
C ARG A 72 -3.07 -21.29 5.18
N GLY A 73 -3.45 -21.99 4.11
CA GLY A 73 -2.82 -21.88 2.80
C GLY A 73 -3.28 -20.64 2.04
N TYR A 74 -3.59 -20.78 0.75
CA TYR A 74 -4.21 -19.70 -0.01
C TYR A 74 -5.53 -19.27 0.64
N GLY A 75 -5.63 -17.97 0.94
CA GLY A 75 -6.86 -17.35 1.38
C GLY A 75 -7.81 -17.09 0.20
N PRO A 76 -9.04 -16.63 0.48
CA PRO A 76 -9.95 -16.16 -0.55
C PRO A 76 -9.35 -14.93 -1.26
N GLU A 77 -9.31 -14.96 -2.60
CA GLU A 77 -8.68 -13.90 -3.43
C GLU A 77 -9.33 -12.53 -3.25
N GLN A 78 -10.63 -12.49 -2.92
CA GLN A 78 -11.38 -11.26 -2.67
C GLN A 78 -11.14 -10.68 -1.25
N GLY A 79 -10.47 -11.45 -0.37
CA GLY A 79 -10.28 -11.11 1.03
C GLY A 79 -11.17 -11.92 1.98
N TYR A 80 -10.69 -12.08 3.22
CA TYR A 80 -11.42 -12.82 4.26
C TYR A 80 -12.73 -12.13 4.62
N GLU A 81 -13.79 -12.93 4.80
CA GLU A 81 -15.14 -12.47 5.11
C GLU A 81 -15.21 -11.56 6.34
N PHE A 82 -14.45 -11.86 7.40
CA PHE A 82 -14.45 -11.04 8.61
C PHE A 82 -14.01 -9.60 8.33
N LEU A 83 -13.10 -9.39 7.37
CA LEU A 83 -12.62 -8.07 7.00
C LEU A 83 -13.60 -7.40 6.05
N ARG A 84 -14.07 -8.11 5.02
CA ARG A 84 -15.04 -7.59 4.05
C ARG A 84 -16.33 -7.11 4.71
N SER A 85 -16.91 -7.93 5.58
CA SER A 85 -18.12 -7.57 6.35
C SER A 85 -17.90 -6.40 7.30
N THR A 86 -16.72 -6.32 7.94
CA THR A 86 -16.37 -5.20 8.81
C THR A 86 -16.27 -3.89 8.01
N ILE A 87 -15.62 -3.90 6.85
CA ILE A 87 -15.53 -2.74 5.96
C ILE A 87 -16.93 -2.33 5.47
N ALA A 88 -17.70 -3.27 4.91
CA ALA A 88 -19.06 -3.01 4.45
C ALA A 88 -19.95 -2.40 5.55
N GLN A 89 -19.86 -2.91 6.78
CA GLN A 89 -20.62 -2.37 7.90
C GLN A 89 -20.13 -0.99 8.34
N ARG A 90 -18.85 -0.85 8.68
CA ARG A 90 -18.31 0.34 9.37
C ARG A 90 -18.11 1.54 8.45
N ASP A 91 -17.69 1.29 7.21
CA ASP A 91 -17.35 2.37 6.29
C ASP A 91 -18.53 2.76 5.41
N TYR A 92 -19.49 1.85 5.16
CA TYR A 92 -20.62 2.08 4.26
C TYR A 92 -21.99 2.03 4.96
N ARG A 93 -22.42 0.90 5.54
CA ARG A 93 -23.78 0.75 6.09
C ARG A 93 -24.04 1.62 7.31
N ASP A 94 -23.06 1.81 8.19
CA ASP A 94 -23.12 2.76 9.32
C ASP A 94 -23.29 4.22 8.84
N ARG A 95 -23.05 4.49 7.55
CA ARG A 95 -23.24 5.78 6.89
C ARG A 95 -24.47 5.80 5.96
N ASN A 96 -25.35 4.79 6.07
CA ASN A 96 -26.53 4.60 5.22
C ASN A 96 -26.22 4.41 3.73
N ILE A 97 -25.08 3.80 3.40
CA ILE A 97 -24.72 3.40 2.04
C ILE A 97 -24.86 1.88 1.96
N ASP A 98 -25.74 1.40 1.08
CA ASP A 98 -26.02 -0.03 0.91
C ASP A 98 -24.93 -0.69 0.06
N ILE A 99 -23.93 -1.26 0.73
CA ILE A 99 -22.86 -2.05 0.14
C ILE A 99 -22.91 -3.46 0.71
N ALA A 100 -22.94 -4.47 -0.15
CA ALA A 100 -22.90 -5.88 0.20
C ALA A 100 -21.46 -6.34 0.50
N ASP A 101 -21.30 -7.41 1.26
CA ASP A 101 -19.97 -7.91 1.66
C ASP A 101 -19.16 -8.41 0.44
N ASP A 102 -19.84 -8.88 -0.60
CA ASP A 102 -19.27 -9.38 -1.87
C ASP A 102 -19.01 -8.27 -2.90
N GLU A 103 -19.32 -7.02 -2.58
CA GLU A 103 -18.88 -5.83 -3.33
C GLU A 103 -17.52 -5.29 -2.84
N ILE A 104 -17.00 -5.84 -1.73
CA ILE A 104 -15.69 -5.47 -1.17
C ILE A 104 -14.60 -6.43 -1.66
N PHE A 105 -13.60 -5.89 -2.33
CA PHE A 105 -12.40 -6.62 -2.77
C PHE A 105 -11.19 -6.06 -2.04
N VAL A 106 -10.51 -6.88 -1.24
CA VAL A 106 -9.33 -6.48 -0.47
C VAL A 106 -8.07 -6.69 -1.30
N SER A 107 -7.29 -5.64 -1.49
CA SER A 107 -6.02 -5.64 -2.23
C SER A 107 -4.84 -5.27 -1.33
N ASP A 108 -3.63 -5.26 -1.90
CA ASP A 108 -2.39 -4.81 -1.25
C ASP A 108 -2.21 -3.29 -1.28
N GLY A 109 -3.05 -2.56 -2.04
CA GLY A 109 -3.08 -1.11 -2.05
C GLY A 109 -3.74 -0.52 -3.29
N SER A 110 -4.33 0.66 -3.11
CA SER A 110 -5.08 1.37 -4.16
C SER A 110 -4.28 1.63 -5.45
N LYS A 111 -2.95 1.78 -5.38
CA LYS A 111 -2.12 1.96 -6.59
C LYS A 111 -2.18 0.74 -7.52
N CYS A 112 -2.18 -0.46 -6.95
CA CYS A 112 -2.26 -1.70 -7.71
C CYS A 112 -3.63 -1.84 -8.39
N ASP A 113 -4.70 -1.44 -7.69
CA ASP A 113 -6.07 -1.52 -8.22
C ASP A 113 -6.35 -0.47 -9.30
N CYS A 114 -5.89 0.76 -9.10
CA CYS A 114 -6.25 1.89 -9.95
C CYS A 114 -5.43 1.97 -11.24
N GLY A 115 -4.35 1.18 -11.39
CA GLY A 115 -3.56 1.08 -12.62
C GLY A 115 -3.12 2.43 -13.19
N PHE A 116 -2.03 3.00 -12.67
CA PHE A 116 -1.37 4.17 -13.28
C PHE A 116 -0.29 3.75 -14.28
#